data_AF-A0AAU5BMC8-F1
#
_entry.id   AF-A0AAU5BMC8-F1
#
_cell.length_a   1.000
_cell.length_b   1.000
_cell.length_c   1.000
_cell.angle_alpha   90.00
_cell.angle_beta   90.00
_cell.angle_gamma   90.00
#
_symmetry.space_group_name_H-M   'P 1'
#
loop_
_entity.id
_entity.type
_entity.pdbx_description
1 polymer ?
#
loop_
_entity_poly.entity_id
_entity_poly.type
_entity_poly.pdbx_seq_one_letter_code
_entity_poly.pdbx_strand_id
1 'polypeptide(L)'
;MVRPYTITRGRTAPERDDFTLITVLTTVHEMRDEHGTPLRPGRLQPEHRMILDRCTHPAAVAEVSADLDLPISVTKILLADLVSQGLLLARAPLSVARASGGADMGMLAAVRDGLRRL
;
A
#
# COMPACT_ATOMS: atom_id res chain seq x y z
N MET A 1 -4.53 16.22 21.66
CA MET A 1 -3.36 15.35 21.47
C MET A 1 -3.77 13.92 21.80
N VAL A 2 -4.01 13.08 20.78
CA VAL A 2 -4.33 11.65 20.98
C VAL A 2 -3.00 10.92 21.16
N ARG A 3 -2.90 10.00 22.13
CA ARG A 3 -1.65 9.26 22.35
C ARG A 3 -1.45 8.27 21.20
N PRO A 4 -0.27 8.23 20.55
CA PRO A 4 -0.02 7.37 19.38
C PRO A 4 -0.32 5.88 19.64
N TYR A 5 -0.12 5.41 20.87
CA TYR A 5 -0.35 4.01 21.29
C TYR A 5 -1.82 3.58 21.33
N THR A 6 -2.75 4.54 21.36
CA THR A 6 -4.19 4.25 21.33
C THR A 6 -4.64 3.91 19.91
N ILE A 7 -3.98 4.47 18.89
CA ILE A 7 -4.30 4.28 17.47
C ILE A 7 -3.92 2.86 17.01
N THR A 8 -2.77 2.36 17.47
CA THR A 8 -2.30 1.00 17.13
C THR A 8 -2.91 -0.09 18.01
N ARG A 9 -3.78 0.27 18.98
CA ARG A 9 -4.34 -0.62 20.00
C ARG A 9 -3.26 -1.39 20.78
N GLY A 10 -2.16 -0.73 21.12
CA GLY A 10 -1.05 -1.33 21.88
C GLY A 10 -0.02 -2.09 21.05
N ARG A 11 -0.19 -2.20 19.73
CA ARG A 11 0.84 -2.79 18.85
C ARG A 11 2.03 -1.83 18.72
N THR A 12 3.23 -2.39 18.84
CA THR A 12 4.51 -1.65 18.81
C THR A 12 5.32 -1.91 17.54
N ALA A 13 4.93 -2.89 16.72
CA ALA A 13 5.57 -3.22 15.45
C ALA A 13 4.52 -3.60 14.39
N PRO A 14 4.77 -3.31 13.10
CA PRO A 14 3.90 -3.73 12.01
C PRO A 14 4.00 -5.24 11.76
N GLU A 15 2.95 -5.86 11.23
CA GLU A 15 3.02 -7.27 10.78
C GLU A 15 3.99 -7.45 9.59
N ARG A 16 4.28 -6.36 8.88
CA ARG A 16 5.18 -6.30 7.72
C ARG A 16 6.19 -5.16 7.90
N ASP A 17 7.49 -5.45 7.85
CA ASP A 17 8.54 -4.45 8.12
C ASP A 17 9.21 -3.87 6.85
N ASP A 18 8.96 -4.46 5.68
CA ASP A 18 9.63 -4.09 4.43
C ASP A 18 9.08 -2.81 3.75
N PHE A 19 8.36 -1.97 4.48
CA PHE A 19 8.04 -0.62 4.04
C PHE A 19 9.25 0.32 4.19
N THR A 20 9.65 0.93 3.08
CA THR A 20 10.58 2.06 3.06
C THR A 20 9.79 3.37 2.96
N LEU A 21 10.42 4.51 3.26
CA LEU A 21 9.76 5.83 3.16
C LEU A 21 9.26 6.16 1.75
N ILE A 22 9.91 5.59 0.75
CA ILE A 22 9.64 5.79 -0.67
C ILE A 22 8.78 4.66 -1.27
N THR A 23 8.34 3.69 -0.45
CA THR A 23 7.39 2.68 -0.90
C THR A 23 6.09 3.37 -1.30
N VAL A 24 5.61 3.08 -2.52
CA VAL A 24 4.43 3.72 -3.10
C VAL A 24 3.21 2.85 -2.81
N LEU A 25 2.16 3.49 -2.31
CA LEU A 25 0.91 2.88 -1.88
C LEU A 25 -0.22 3.25 -2.83
N THR A 26 -1.15 2.34 -3.05
CA THR A 26 -2.34 2.60 -3.88
C THR A 26 -3.53 1.80 -3.39
N THR A 27 -4.70 2.43 -3.29
CA THR A 27 -5.95 1.81 -2.84
C THR A 27 -6.49 0.83 -3.88
N VAL A 28 -6.96 -0.33 -3.43
CA VAL A 28 -7.64 -1.31 -4.27
C VAL A 28 -9.11 -0.90 -4.42
N HIS A 29 -9.53 -0.54 -5.64
CA HIS A 29 -10.88 -0.01 -5.89
C HIS A 29 -11.98 -1.08 -5.97
N GLU A 30 -11.62 -2.34 -6.26
CA GLU A 30 -12.58 -3.44 -6.41
C GLU A 30 -12.06 -4.70 -5.74
N MET A 31 -12.40 -4.87 -4.47
CA MET A 31 -12.21 -6.13 -3.77
C MET A 31 -13.33 -7.07 -4.20
N ARG A 32 -13.00 -8.20 -4.83
CA ARG A 32 -13.95 -9.23 -5.26
C ARG A 32 -13.59 -10.57 -4.64
N ASP A 33 -14.59 -11.32 -4.20
CA ASP A 33 -14.37 -12.67 -3.68
C ASP A 33 -14.13 -13.64 -4.84
N GLU A 34 -13.89 -14.91 -4.52
CA GLU A 34 -13.71 -15.97 -5.52
C GLU A 34 -14.92 -16.12 -6.48
N HIS A 35 -16.09 -15.60 -6.10
CA HIS A 35 -17.33 -15.60 -6.89
C HIS A 35 -17.58 -14.26 -7.61
N GLY A 36 -16.65 -13.31 -7.54
CA GLY A 36 -16.77 -12.00 -8.18
C GLY A 36 -17.64 -10.99 -7.43
N THR A 37 -18.09 -11.32 -6.22
CA THR A 37 -18.95 -10.46 -5.39
C THR A 37 -18.11 -9.35 -4.74
N PRO A 38 -18.56 -8.09 -4.76
CA PRO A 38 -17.83 -7.01 -4.10
C PRO A 38 -17.69 -7.28 -2.59
N LEU A 39 -16.47 -7.42 -2.09
CA LEU A 39 -16.24 -7.44 -0.65
C LEU A 39 -16.46 -6.03 -0.12
N ARG A 40 -17.18 -5.96 0.99
CA ARG A 40 -17.25 -4.75 1.81
C ARG A 40 -16.23 -4.92 2.93
N PRO A 41 -15.24 -4.03 3.06
CA PRO A 41 -14.36 -4.08 4.22
C PRO A 41 -15.20 -3.98 5.49
N GLY A 42 -14.75 -4.68 6.54
CA GLY A 42 -15.38 -4.60 7.86
C GLY A 42 -15.29 -3.18 8.46
N ARG A 43 -15.58 -3.05 9.75
CA ARG A 43 -15.54 -1.73 10.41
C ARG A 43 -14.11 -1.18 10.46
N LEU A 44 -13.79 -0.30 9.50
CA LEU A 44 -12.51 0.40 9.44
C LEU A 44 -12.42 1.51 10.50
N GLN A 45 -11.20 1.70 10.99
CA GLN A 45 -10.84 2.84 11.84
C GLN A 45 -10.83 4.14 11.02
N PRO A 46 -11.03 5.32 11.64
CA PRO A 46 -10.98 6.60 10.93
C PRO A 46 -9.69 6.79 10.13
N GLU A 47 -8.54 6.46 10.74
CA GLU A 47 -7.22 6.58 10.14
C GLU A 47 -7.06 5.66 8.92
N HIS A 48 -7.63 4.45 8.98
CA HIS A 48 -7.65 3.54 7.83
C HIS A 48 -8.43 4.12 6.66
N ARG A 49 -9.56 4.78 6.91
CA ARG A 49 -10.34 5.42 5.85
C ARG A 49 -9.60 6.60 5.23
N MET A 50 -8.96 7.42 6.05
CA MET A 50 -8.14 8.54 5.58
C MET A 50 -6.99 8.05 4.70
N ILE A 51 -6.31 6.97 5.09
CA ILE A 51 -5.26 6.35 4.26
C ILE A 51 -5.82 5.91 2.91
N LEU A 52 -6.96 5.21 2.89
CA LEU A 52 -7.54 4.71 1.64
C LEU A 52 -8.01 5.83 0.71
N ASP A 53 -8.53 6.92 1.28
CA ASP A 53 -8.93 8.12 0.53
C ASP A 53 -7.71 8.84 -0.08
N ARG A 54 -6.65 9.02 0.70
CA ARG A 54 -5.39 9.60 0.20
C ARG A 54 -4.72 8.76 -0.86
N CYS A 55 -4.70 7.44 -0.68
CA CYS A 55 -4.05 6.51 -1.59
C CYS A 55 -4.91 6.13 -2.81
N THR A 56 -6.03 6.82 -3.06
CA THR A 56 -6.74 6.75 -4.35
C THR A 56 -5.82 7.12 -5.51
N HIS A 57 -4.86 8.00 -5.25
CA HIS A 57 -3.72 8.28 -6.12
C HIS A 57 -2.44 7.72 -5.47
N PRO A 58 -1.44 7.29 -6.27
CA PRO A 58 -0.20 6.76 -5.73
C PRO A 58 0.50 7.76 -4.80
N ALA A 59 0.79 7.33 -3.56
CA ALA A 59 1.47 8.16 -2.55
C ALA A 59 2.53 7.36 -1.80
N ALA A 60 3.65 8.00 -1.45
CA ALA A 60 4.71 7.37 -0.67
C ALA A 60 4.34 7.27 0.82
N VAL A 61 4.94 6.30 1.53
CA VAL A 61 4.77 6.15 2.99
C VAL A 61 5.04 7.45 3.75
N ALA A 62 6.09 8.19 3.37
CA ALA A 62 6.43 9.47 3.99
C ALA A 62 5.33 10.53 3.80
N GLU A 63 4.73 10.59 2.62
CA GLU A 63 3.65 11.53 2.31
C GLU A 63 2.40 11.20 3.12
N VAL A 64 2.05 9.91 3.23
CA VAL A 64 0.92 9.46 4.06
C VAL A 64 1.15 9.77 5.54
N SER A 65 2.36 9.56 6.04
CA SER A 65 2.71 9.88 7.44
C SER A 65 2.59 11.38 7.73
N ALA A 66 3.07 12.23 6.80
CA ALA A 66 2.98 13.67 6.92
C ALA A 66 1.53 14.18 6.85
N ASP A 67 0.72 13.64 5.94
CA ASP A 67 -0.68 14.04 5.75
C ASP A 67 -1.56 13.70 6.96
N LEU A 68 -1.29 12.56 7.61
CA LEU A 68 -2.01 12.11 8.80
C LEU A 68 -1.48 12.75 10.11
N ASP A 69 -0.36 13.47 10.05
CA ASP A 69 0.38 13.96 11.23
C ASP A 69 0.68 12.85 12.25
N LEU A 70 1.06 11.67 11.75
CA LEU A 70 1.38 10.50 12.57
C LEU A 70 2.86 10.12 12.45
N PRO A 71 3.49 9.60 13.53
CA PRO A 71 4.83 9.05 13.44
C PRO A 71 4.91 7.93 12.39
N ILE A 72 5.99 7.89 11.61
CA ILE A 72 6.22 6.90 10.55
C ILE A 72 6.01 5.46 11.04
N SER A 73 6.45 5.14 12.26
CA SER A 73 6.28 3.81 12.85
C SER A 73 4.80 3.43 13.03
N VAL A 74 3.97 4.37 13.46
CA VAL A 74 2.51 4.19 13.60
C VAL A 74 1.87 4.07 12.23
N THR A 75 2.24 4.93 11.28
CA THR A 75 1.73 4.85 9.91
C THR A 75 2.03 3.48 9.31
N LYS A 76 3.27 2.96 9.40
CA LYS A 76 3.63 1.62 8.91
C LYS A 76 2.77 0.50 9.49
N ILE A 77 2.38 0.59 10.77
CA ILE A 77 1.46 -0.39 11.39
C ILE A 77 0.09 -0.35 10.70
N LEU A 78 -0.49 0.84 10.52
CA LEU A 78 -1.79 0.98 9.85
C LEU A 78 -1.75 0.56 8.38
N LEU A 79 -0.64 0.84 7.69
CA LEU A 79 -0.40 0.41 6.32
C LEU A 79 -0.30 -1.11 6.21
N ALA A 80 0.42 -1.76 7.14
CA ALA A 80 0.53 -3.22 7.18
C ALA A 80 -0.87 -3.85 7.33
N ASP A 81 -1.71 -3.33 8.22
CA ASP A 81 -3.08 -3.81 8.41
C ASP A 81 -3.91 -3.76 7.13
N LEU A 82 -3.81 -2.65 6.39
CA LEU A 82 -4.57 -2.45 5.15
C LEU A 82 -4.04 -3.33 4.00
N VAL A 83 -2.72 -3.54 3.94
CA VAL A 83 -2.09 -4.45 2.97
C VAL A 83 -2.47 -5.91 3.28
N SER A 84 -2.42 -6.33 4.54
CA SER A 84 -2.85 -7.68 4.97
C SER A 84 -4.34 -7.92 4.67
N GLN A 85 -5.17 -6.88 4.74
CA GLN A 85 -6.59 -6.94 4.36
C GLN A 85 -6.82 -6.85 2.85
N GLY A 86 -5.78 -6.68 2.02
CA GLY A 86 -5.89 -6.52 0.57
C GLY A 86 -6.47 -5.18 0.12
N LEU A 87 -6.69 -4.23 1.02
CA LEU A 87 -7.29 -2.92 0.73
C LEU A 87 -6.27 -1.92 0.15
N LEU A 88 -4.99 -2.20 0.33
CA LEU A 88 -3.90 -1.36 -0.12
C LEU A 88 -2.83 -2.21 -0.80
N LEU A 89 -2.31 -1.72 -1.91
CA LEU A 89 -1.15 -2.29 -2.61
C LEU A 89 0.08 -1.48 -2.29
N ALA A 90 1.17 -2.16 -1.98
CA ALA A 90 2.47 -1.55 -1.77
C ALA A 90 3.45 -1.98 -2.85
N ARG A 91 4.07 -1.01 -3.51
CA ARG A 91 5.04 -1.22 -4.58
C ARG A 91 6.35 -0.55 -4.21
N ALA A 92 7.45 -1.29 -4.35
CA ALA A 92 8.77 -0.69 -4.27
C ALA A 92 8.93 0.36 -5.39
N PRO A 93 9.62 1.48 -5.13
CA PRO A 93 9.90 2.45 -6.18
C PRO A 93 10.69 1.80 -7.32
N LEU A 94 10.41 2.23 -8.55
CA LEU A 94 10.99 1.64 -9.76
C LEU A 94 12.52 1.68 -9.78
N SER A 95 13.13 2.69 -9.16
CA SER A 95 14.59 2.79 -9.01
C SER A 95 15.16 1.66 -8.14
N VAL A 96 14.49 1.33 -7.04
CA VAL A 96 14.86 0.23 -6.13
C VAL A 96 14.59 -1.11 -6.81
N ALA A 97 13.43 -1.27 -7.45
CA ALA A 97 13.10 -2.50 -8.18
C ALA A 97 14.14 -2.81 -9.28
N ARG A 98 14.61 -1.80 -10.02
CA ARG A 98 15.66 -1.96 -11.04
C ARG A 98 17.01 -2.35 -10.46
N ALA A 99 17.41 -1.76 -9.33
CA ALA A 99 18.67 -2.09 -8.67
C ALA A 99 18.71 -3.53 -8.14
N SER A 100 17.56 -4.10 -7.78
CA SER A 100 17.41 -5.47 -7.27
C SER A 100 17.18 -6.53 -8.36
N GLY A 101 17.43 -6.21 -9.64
CA GLY A 101 17.22 -7.15 -10.76
C GLY A 101 15.78 -7.23 -11.27
N GLY A 102 14.98 -6.19 -11.05
CA GLY A 102 13.59 -6.11 -11.47
C GLY A 102 13.39 -6.22 -12.99
N ALA A 103 12.20 -6.73 -13.34
CA ALA A 103 11.71 -7.13 -14.68
C ALA A 103 12.60 -6.68 -15.86
N ASP A 104 13.20 -7.68 -16.52
CA ASP A 104 14.00 -7.50 -17.73
C ASP A 104 13.20 -6.70 -18.77
N MET A 105 13.65 -5.48 -19.04
CA MET A 105 12.97 -4.56 -19.96
C MET A 105 12.92 -5.13 -21.39
N GLY A 106 13.86 -6.00 -21.76
CA GLY A 106 13.85 -6.73 -23.02
C GLY A 106 12.70 -7.73 -23.07
N MET A 107 12.46 -8.47 -21.99
CA MET A 107 11.30 -9.37 -21.87
C MET A 107 9.97 -8.59 -21.93
N LEU A 108 9.86 -7.47 -21.22
CA LEU A 108 8.65 -6.62 -21.25
C LEU A 108 8.41 -6.00 -22.65
N ALA A 109 9.48 -5.58 -23.34
CA ALA A 109 9.39 -5.10 -24.70
C ALA A 109 8.93 -6.21 -25.67
N ALA A 110 9.46 -7.42 -25.52
CA ALA A 110 9.06 -8.58 -26.33
C ALA A 110 7.57 -8.94 -26.12
N VAL A 111 7.07 -8.92 -24.88
CA VAL A 111 5.64 -9.14 -24.58
C VAL A 111 4.77 -8.06 -25.21
N ARG A 112 5.14 -6.78 -25.06
CA ARG A 112 4.42 -5.66 -25.69
C ARG A 112 4.38 -5.79 -27.20
N ASP A 113 5.50 -6.13 -27.82
CA ASP A 113 5.62 -6.24 -29.26
C ASP A 113 4.87 -7.47 -29.80
N GLY A 114 4.73 -8.53 -28.99
CA GLY A 114 3.84 -9.66 -29.28
C GLY A 114 2.37 -9.27 -29.22
N LEU A 115 1.95 -8.54 -28.18
CA LEU A 115 0.56 -8.06 -28.03
C LEU A 115 0.12 -7.10 -29.14
N ARG A 116 1.03 -6.31 -29.71
CA ARG A 116 0.72 -5.39 -30.82
C ARG A 116 0.60 -6.05 -32.20
N ARG A 117 0.97 -7.33 -32.32
CA ARG A 117 0.93 -8.11 -33.57
C ARG A 117 -0.28 -9.03 -33.65
N LEU A 118 -1.16 -9.01 -32.65
CA LEU A 118 -2.47 -9.66 -32.62
C LEU A 118 -3.54 -8.62 -32.95
#